data_AF-A0A7Y5I0N0-F1
#
_entry.id   AF-A0A7Y5I0N0-F1
#
_cell.length_a   1.000
_cell.length_b   1.000
_cell.length_c   1.000
_cell.angle_alpha   90.00
_cell.angle_beta   90.00
_cell.angle_gamma   90.00
#
_symmetry.space_group_name_H-M   'P 1'
#
loop_
_entity.id
_entity.type
_entity.pdbx_description
1 polymer ?
#
loop_
_entity_poly.entity_id
_entity_poly.type
_entity_poly.pdbx_seq_one_letter_code
_entity_poly.pdbx_strand_id
1 'polypeptide(L)'
;MTALLHNRVALARSFLFVPASRPERFAKALASGADIVVVDLEDAVEPPAKDAARQALRNQFDALEPAQRERLMVRINARGTAWHAQDVE
;
A
#
# COMPACT_ATOMS: atom_id res chain seq x y z
N MET A 1 21.76 20.64 0.39
CA MET A 1 20.87 20.56 -0.80
C MET A 1 20.55 19.11 -1.24
N THR A 2 21.03 18.08 -0.55
CA THR A 2 20.94 16.66 -0.98
C THR A 2 19.70 15.91 -0.45
N ALA A 3 18.95 16.47 0.50
CA ALA A 3 17.78 15.81 1.11
C ALA A 3 16.50 15.90 0.25
N LEU A 4 16.40 16.87 -0.67
CA LEU A 4 15.22 17.04 -1.53
C LEU A 4 15.17 16.05 -2.70
N LEU A 5 16.30 15.43 -3.08
CA LEU A 5 16.38 14.47 -4.19
C LEU A 5 15.86 13.07 -3.85
N HIS A 6 15.52 12.79 -2.59
CA HIS A 6 15.17 11.44 -2.12
C HIS A 6 13.68 11.26 -1.78
N ASN A 7 12.85 12.30 -1.88
CA ASN A 7 11.42 12.13 -1.62
C ASN A 7 10.73 11.57 -2.87
N ARG A 8 10.81 10.25 -3.06
CA ARG A 8 10.18 9.52 -4.19
C ARG A 8 8.71 9.86 -4.33
N VAL A 9 8.00 10.00 -3.21
CA VAL A 9 6.56 10.36 -3.19
C VAL A 9 6.34 11.77 -3.74
N ALA A 10 7.17 12.74 -3.34
CA ALA A 10 7.05 14.12 -3.83
C ALA A 10 7.38 14.27 -5.32
N LEU A 11 8.19 13.35 -5.88
CA LEU A 11 8.55 13.33 -7.30
C LEU A 11 7.72 12.35 -8.13
N ALA A 12 6.81 11.59 -7.50
CA ALA A 12 6.00 10.60 -8.18
C ALA A 12 5.01 11.27 -9.15
N ARG A 13 4.99 10.79 -10.38
CA ARG A 13 4.05 11.23 -11.43
C ARG A 13 2.84 10.31 -11.52
N SER A 14 2.95 9.11 -10.93
CA SER A 14 1.93 8.07 -11.02
C SER A 14 1.77 7.33 -9.69
N PHE A 15 0.51 7.19 -9.28
CA PHE A 15 0.07 6.40 -8.12
C PHE A 15 -0.91 5.34 -8.61
N LEU A 16 -0.54 4.07 -8.51
CA LEU A 16 -1.39 2.95 -8.90
C LEU A 16 -2.06 2.34 -7.67
N PHE A 17 -3.38 2.46 -7.58
CA PHE A 17 -4.15 1.90 -6.47
C PHE A 17 -4.51 0.43 -6.73
N VAL A 18 -4.31 -0.42 -5.72
CA VAL A 18 -4.73 -1.82 -5.72
C VAL A 18 -5.44 -2.19 -4.41
N PRO A 19 -6.57 -2.89 -4.46
CA PRO A 19 -7.27 -3.30 -3.24
C PRO A 19 -6.44 -4.33 -2.46
N ALA A 20 -6.31 -4.14 -1.15
CA ALA A 20 -5.60 -5.06 -0.27
C ALA A 20 -6.25 -6.46 -0.22
N SER A 21 -7.55 -6.55 -0.55
CA SER A 21 -8.32 -7.80 -0.68
C SER A 21 -7.95 -8.63 -1.92
N ARG A 22 -7.05 -8.13 -2.80
CA ARG A 22 -6.55 -8.80 -4.00
C ARG A 22 -5.02 -8.92 -3.96
N PRO A 23 -4.45 -9.69 -3.01
CA PRO A 23 -3.00 -9.81 -2.83
C PRO A 23 -2.27 -10.30 -4.08
N GLU A 24 -2.92 -11.09 -4.95
CA GLU A 24 -2.34 -11.55 -6.22
C GLU A 24 -2.01 -10.40 -7.20
N ARG A 25 -2.51 -9.19 -6.96
CA ARG A 25 -2.28 -8.01 -7.81
C ARG A 25 -1.03 -7.22 -7.43
N PHE A 26 -0.47 -7.39 -6.24
CA PHE A 26 0.60 -6.49 -5.75
C PHE A 26 1.88 -6.66 -6.58
N ALA A 27 2.29 -7.90 -6.87
CA ALA A 27 3.46 -8.18 -7.70
C ALA A 27 3.34 -7.55 -9.10
N LYS A 28 2.15 -7.65 -9.72
CA LYS A 28 1.88 -7.03 -11.03
C LYS A 28 1.89 -5.51 -10.95
N ALA A 29 1.34 -4.93 -9.88
CA ALA A 29 1.35 -3.49 -9.66
C ALA A 29 2.77 -2.95 -9.49
N LEU A 30 3.61 -3.62 -8.71
CA LEU A 30 5.02 -3.24 -8.51
C LEU A 30 5.82 -3.36 -9.82
N ALA A 31 5.50 -4.33 -10.67
CA ALA A 31 6.10 -4.52 -11.99
C ALA A 31 5.57 -3.55 -13.07
N SER A 32 4.51 -2.78 -12.82
CA SER A 32 3.86 -1.93 -13.83
C SER A 32 4.67 -0.71 -14.29
N GLY A 33 5.71 -0.34 -13.54
CA GLY A 33 6.46 0.90 -13.75
C GLY A 33 5.83 2.13 -13.09
N ALA A 34 4.72 2.00 -12.37
CA ALA A 34 4.16 3.10 -11.57
C ALA A 34 5.16 3.59 -10.52
N ASP A 35 5.30 4.90 -10.35
CA ASP A 35 6.27 5.46 -9.41
C ASP A 35 5.96 5.00 -7.98
N ILE A 36 4.68 5.02 -7.60
CA ILE A 36 4.16 4.50 -6.33
C ILE A 36 3.00 3.52 -6.57
N VAL A 37 2.98 2.42 -5.82
CA VAL A 37 1.84 1.52 -5.69
C VAL A 37 1.17 1.76 -4.35
N VAL A 38 -0.11 2.10 -4.35
CA VAL A 38 -0.90 2.33 -3.15
C VAL A 38 -1.78 1.10 -2.91
N VAL A 39 -1.48 0.34 -1.85
CA VAL A 39 -2.34 -0.75 -1.40
C VAL A 39 -3.45 -0.17 -0.54
N ASP A 40 -4.70 -0.40 -0.94
CA ASP A 40 -5.87 0.23 -0.36
C ASP A 40 -6.57 -0.69 0.65
N LEU A 41 -6.64 -0.27 1.92
CA LEU A 41 -7.41 -0.93 2.99
C LEU A 41 -8.78 -0.25 3.21
N GLU A 42 -9.03 0.89 2.56
CA GLU A 42 -10.22 1.72 2.75
C GLU A 42 -11.35 1.32 1.78
N ASP A 43 -11.71 2.16 0.82
CA ASP A 43 -12.96 2.00 0.05
C ASP A 43 -12.93 0.83 -0.94
N ALA A 44 -11.74 0.39 -1.38
CA ALA A 44 -11.63 -0.76 -2.26
C ALA A 44 -11.70 -2.11 -1.52
N VAL A 45 -11.96 -2.09 -0.21
CA VAL A 45 -12.08 -3.28 0.64
C VAL A 45 -13.37 -3.24 1.42
N GLU A 46 -14.27 -4.18 1.11
CA GLU A 46 -15.53 -4.38 1.82
C GLU A 46 -15.31 -4.60 3.33
N PRO A 47 -16.18 -4.09 4.21
CA PRO A 47 -16.01 -4.18 5.66
C PRO A 47 -15.66 -5.58 6.21
N PRO A 48 -16.32 -6.69 5.77
CA PRO A 48 -16.00 -8.03 6.26
C PRO A 48 -14.61 -8.54 5.82
N ALA A 49 -14.00 -7.92 4.81
CA ALA A 49 -12.72 -8.34 4.26
C ALA A 49 -11.51 -7.58 4.84
N LYS A 50 -11.73 -6.53 5.66
CA LYS A 50 -10.65 -5.63 6.10
C LYS A 50 -9.56 -6.33 6.91
N ASP A 51 -9.93 -7.21 7.83
CA ASP A 51 -8.96 -7.94 8.64
C ASP A 51 -8.12 -8.92 7.81
N ALA A 52 -8.79 -9.68 6.93
CA ALA A 52 -8.10 -10.60 6.02
C ALA A 52 -7.18 -9.85 5.04
N ALA A 53 -7.62 -8.69 4.53
CA ALA A 53 -6.84 -7.85 3.64
C ALA A 53 -5.59 -7.28 4.33
N ARG A 54 -5.71 -6.83 5.59
CA ARG A 54 -4.57 -6.37 6.40
C ARG A 54 -3.56 -7.50 6.62
N GLN A 55 -4.03 -8.70 6.97
CA GLN A 55 -3.14 -9.85 7.15
C GLN A 55 -2.43 -10.24 5.86
N ALA A 56 -3.14 -10.24 4.73
CA ALA A 56 -2.55 -10.53 3.43
C ALA A 56 -1.47 -9.52 3.04
N LEU A 57 -1.70 -8.22 3.32
CA LEU A 57 -0.71 -7.17 3.12
C LEU A 57 0.54 -7.39 3.97
N ARG A 58 0.39 -7.66 5.28
CA ARG A 58 1.53 -7.95 6.16
C ARG A 58 2.37 -9.12 5.63
N ASN A 59 1.72 -10.24 5.30
CA ASN A 59 2.40 -11.43 4.79
C ASN A 59 3.16 -11.16 3.48
N GLN A 60 2.60 -10.34 2.59
CA GLN A 60 3.29 -10.02 1.33
C GLN A 60 4.42 -9.01 1.51
N PHE A 61 4.27 -8.03 2.41
CA PHE A 61 5.28 -7.01 2.66
C PHE A 61 6.62 -7.63 3.09
N ASP A 62 6.58 -8.69 3.90
CA ASP A 62 7.75 -9.43 4.34
C ASP A 62 8.50 -10.10 3.17
N ALA A 63 7.80 -10.45 2.10
CA ALA A 63 8.37 -11.06 0.90
C ALA A 63 8.90 -10.05 -0.14
N LEU A 64 8.70 -8.74 0.05
CA LEU A 64 9.14 -7.72 -0.90
C LEU A 64 10.63 -7.39 -0.75
N GLU A 65 11.29 -7.16 -1.89
CA GLU A 65 12.65 -6.61 -1.90
C GLU A 65 12.65 -5.15 -1.40
N PRO A 66 13.76 -4.65 -0.83
CA PRO A 66 13.84 -3.27 -0.31
C PRO A 66 13.38 -2.20 -1.33
N ALA A 67 13.80 -2.32 -2.59
CA ALA A 67 13.43 -1.39 -3.66
C ALA A 67 11.92 -1.42 -4.01
N GLN A 68 11.24 -2.56 -3.77
CA GLN A 68 9.80 -2.67 -3.94
C GLN A 68 9.06 -2.04 -2.75
N ARG A 69 9.57 -2.25 -1.53
CA ARG A 69 9.01 -1.63 -0.32
C ARG A 69 9.06 -0.10 -0.38
N GLU A 70 10.14 0.47 -0.91
CA GLU A 70 10.27 1.93 -1.11
C GLU A 70 9.21 2.55 -2.03
N ARG A 71 8.56 1.74 -2.87
CA ARG A 71 7.52 2.18 -3.80
C ARG A 71 6.11 1.83 -3.33
N LEU A 72 5.96 1.17 -2.17
CA LEU A 72 4.68 0.77 -1.64
C LEU A 72 4.20 1.78 -0.60
N MET A 73 2.98 2.29 -0.80
CA MET A 73 2.25 3.05 0.20
C MET A 73 0.96 2.31 0.56
N VAL A 74 0.41 2.60 1.73
CA VAL A 74 -0.84 2.01 2.21
C VAL A 74 -1.85 3.14 2.41
N ARG A 75 -3.03 3.03 1.78
CA ARG A 75 -4.19 3.86 2.14
C ARG A 75 -4.92 3.17 3.29
N ILE A 76 -4.74 3.70 4.50
CA ILE A 76 -5.38 3.19 5.72
C ILE A 76 -6.82 3.69 5.82
N ASN A 77 -7.65 3.01 6.61
CA ASN A 77 -9.00 3.48 6.89
C ASN A 77 -8.99 4.81 7.65
N ALA A 78 -9.99 5.66 7.38
CA ALA A 78 -10.15 6.96 8.03
C ALA A 78 -10.19 6.87 9.57
N ARG A 79 -9.65 7.89 10.23
CA ARG A 79 -9.67 8.02 11.69
C ARG A 79 -11.11 7.98 12.23
N GLY A 80 -11.32 7.24 13.32
CA GLY A 80 -12.64 7.07 13.95
C GLY A 80 -13.44 5.86 13.42
N THR A 81 -12.97 5.20 12.36
CA THR A 81 -13.49 3.88 11.99
C THR A 81 -12.94 2.79 12.91
N ALA A 82 -13.65 1.66 13.00
CA ALA A 82 -13.22 0.51 13.81
C ALA A 82 -11.89 -0.10 13.36
N TRP A 83 -11.47 0.14 12.11
CA TRP A 83 -10.30 -0.50 11.49
C TRP A 83 -9.02 0.34 11.60
N HIS A 84 -9.15 1.66 11.79
CA HIS A 84 -8.03 2.59 11.73
C HIS A 84 -6.87 2.25 12.69
N ALA A 85 -7.19 1.92 13.94
CA ALA A 85 -6.15 1.64 14.94
C ALA A 85 -5.28 0.46 14.52
N GLN A 86 -5.89 -0.61 14.02
CA GLN A 86 -5.18 -1.81 13.57
C GLN A 86 -4.41 -1.60 12.26
N ASP A 87 -4.82 -0.64 11.42
CA ASP A 87 -4.12 -0.33 10.18
C ASP A 87 -2.79 0.43 10.41
N VAL A 88 -2.65 1.10 11.56
CA VAL A 88 -1.46 1.92 11.91
C VAL A 88 -0.40 1.12 12.68
N GLU A 89 -0.75 -0.03 13.23
CA GLU A 89 0.14 -0.97 13.95
C GLU A 89 0.96 -1.86 12.99
#